data_AF-A0A838T9I0-F1
#
_entry.id   AF-A0A838T9I0-F1
#
_cell.length_a   1.000
_cell.length_b   1.000
_cell.length_c   1.000
_cell.angle_alpha   90.00
_cell.angle_beta   90.00
_cell.angle_gamma   90.00
#
_symmetry.space_group_name_H-M   'P 1'
#
loop_
_entity.id
_entity.type
_entity.pdbx_description
1 polymer ?
#
loop_
_entity_poly.entity_id
_entity_poly.type
_entity_poly.pdbx_seq_one_letter_code
_entity_poly.pdbx_strand_id
1 'polypeptide(L)'
;MISKGIAQDLPQHYALTITANDLKDRLSVIASVEMDGRETGTAGQRRAADYIANSFKSIGLLSAGSTIGYFQEYPLFTDTMVSSSIGIGRKKYYYGNDFHAAVRTNQSKTILAQRVIFAGYGISDSAYDDYKNLAVTGSIVVIAYGEPKIGANYLVSGDETASGWSFRTMSEKKEAALKKGAAGIFFIDPLGSPDPDAANTEKKSSLYFRHEYTSASTINSAFISRQMVADLFGKQAADTLLSRMKRGAPFSQHDYRSVSKKILFDFQKNTFTMTAASNVLGMVEGSDKKDEYIFVTAHYDHLGDKGNGKIYYGADDDGSGVSAVLEIAQAFEKAKEDGYGPRRSIVFMTVSGEEKGLWGSEFYTSHPVFPLQQTDIDLNIDMVGRIDPKREAADSLNYVYVIGDDKISSQLRPLLDSVNNSHSNINIDRKFNGNDPERFYYRSDHYNFAKNGVPVMFFFNGTHADYHQTTDTVNKINFDLMEKRTRLIFYTAWEIANRQSSIVRDITLK
;
A
#
# COMPACT_ATOMS: atom_id res chain seq x y z
N MET A 1 39.09 -21.18 -24.95
CA MET A 1 38.87 -22.30 -24.00
C MET A 1 39.13 -21.77 -22.61
N ILE A 2 38.08 -21.42 -21.88
CA ILE A 2 38.17 -21.03 -20.47
C ILE A 2 38.38 -22.31 -19.66
N SER A 3 39.35 -22.34 -18.76
CA SER A 3 39.57 -23.52 -17.90
C SER A 3 38.30 -23.76 -17.07
N LYS A 4 37.89 -25.02 -16.91
CA LYS A 4 36.67 -25.41 -16.18
C LYS A 4 36.61 -24.87 -14.73
N GLY A 5 37.73 -24.43 -14.16
CA GLY A 5 37.79 -23.83 -12.82
C GLY A 5 37.27 -22.38 -12.75
N ILE A 6 37.35 -21.59 -13.82
CA ILE A 6 36.91 -20.18 -13.80
C ILE A 6 35.38 -20.08 -13.90
N ALA A 7 34.72 -20.99 -14.62
CA ALA A 7 33.27 -20.94 -14.81
C ALA A 7 32.44 -21.26 -13.54
N GLN A 8 33.02 -21.96 -12.56
CA GLN A 8 32.35 -22.31 -11.31
C GLN A 8 32.42 -21.21 -10.23
N ASP A 9 33.27 -20.19 -10.42
CA ASP A 9 33.55 -19.13 -9.43
C ASP A 9 33.11 -17.72 -9.89
N LEU A 10 32.51 -17.61 -11.09
CA LEU A 10 32.03 -16.34 -11.65
C LEU A 10 31.07 -15.56 -10.72
N PRO A 11 29.97 -16.15 -10.20
CA PRO A 11 29.11 -15.41 -9.30
C PRO A 11 29.84 -14.95 -8.04
N GLN A 12 30.75 -15.76 -7.49
CA GLN A 12 31.52 -15.40 -6.30
C GLN A 12 32.46 -14.22 -6.57
N HIS A 13 33.08 -14.15 -7.76
CA HIS A 13 33.92 -13.03 -8.17
C HIS A 13 33.16 -11.69 -8.13
N TYR A 14 31.97 -11.63 -8.71
CA TYR A 14 31.17 -10.39 -8.73
C TYR A 14 30.48 -10.11 -7.40
N ALA A 15 30.09 -11.13 -6.65
CA ALA A 15 29.55 -10.92 -5.30
C ALA A 15 30.57 -10.25 -4.36
N LEU A 16 31.88 -10.47 -4.57
CA LEU A 16 32.93 -9.82 -3.78
C LEU A 16 33.04 -8.31 -4.06
N THR A 17 32.44 -7.77 -5.12
CA THR A 17 32.37 -6.32 -5.32
C THR A 17 31.34 -5.66 -4.41
N ILE A 18 30.41 -6.42 -3.84
CA ILE A 18 29.44 -5.95 -2.85
C ILE A 18 30.16 -5.92 -1.51
N THR A 19 30.45 -4.73 -0.97
CA THR A 19 31.21 -4.58 0.28
C THR A 19 30.44 -3.81 1.34
N ALA A 20 30.70 -4.12 2.61
CA ALA A 20 30.17 -3.41 3.77
C ALA A 20 30.48 -1.91 3.74
N ASN A 21 31.62 -1.52 3.18
CA ASN A 21 32.01 -0.11 3.05
C ASN A 21 31.15 0.60 1.99
N ASP A 22 30.98 0.01 0.81
CA ASP A 22 30.17 0.62 -0.26
C ASP A 22 28.69 0.70 0.16
N LEU A 23 28.17 -0.35 0.81
CA LEU A 23 26.83 -0.34 1.41
C LEU A 23 26.69 0.80 2.44
N LYS A 24 27.70 1.02 3.27
CA LYS A 24 27.72 2.11 4.24
C LYS A 24 27.77 3.48 3.60
N ASP A 25 28.58 3.67 2.56
CA ASP A 25 28.71 4.94 1.87
C ASP A 25 27.39 5.33 1.18
N ARG A 26 26.75 4.37 0.50
CA ARG A 26 25.42 4.59 -0.10
C ARG A 26 24.36 4.87 0.94
N LEU A 27 24.36 4.10 2.03
CA LEU A 27 23.39 4.26 3.10
C LEU A 27 23.54 5.61 3.80
N SER A 28 24.77 6.08 3.99
CA SER A 28 25.08 7.38 4.58
C SER A 28 24.56 8.54 3.75
N VAL A 29 24.41 8.38 2.43
CA VAL A 29 23.79 9.40 1.57
C VAL A 29 22.27 9.30 1.60
N ILE A 30 21.70 8.11 1.38
CA ILE A 30 20.24 7.97 1.29
C ILE A 30 19.56 8.32 2.62
N ALA A 31 20.14 7.93 3.76
CA ALA A 31 19.64 8.21 5.11
C ALA A 31 20.23 9.49 5.75
N SER A 32 20.67 10.44 4.93
CA SER A 32 21.24 11.71 5.39
C SER A 32 20.17 12.75 5.76
N VAL A 33 20.59 13.81 6.47
CA VAL A 33 19.73 14.98 6.75
C VAL A 33 19.34 15.70 5.45
N GLU A 34 20.21 15.68 4.45
CA GLU A 34 19.96 16.28 3.14
C GLU A 34 18.81 15.60 2.43
N MET A 35 18.54 14.32 2.69
CA MET A 35 17.39 13.60 2.12
C MET A 35 16.07 13.86 2.86
N ASP A 36 16.11 14.56 4.00
CA ASP A 36 14.93 15.06 4.74
C ASP A 36 13.86 13.98 4.98
N GLY A 37 14.32 12.76 5.29
CA GLY A 37 13.48 11.60 5.57
C GLY A 37 12.61 11.10 4.40
N ARG A 38 12.81 11.65 3.20
CA ARG A 38 12.32 11.10 1.93
C ARG A 38 10.80 10.84 1.86
N GLU A 39 9.97 11.62 2.55
CA GLU A 39 8.52 11.39 2.51
C GLU A 39 7.96 11.54 1.11
N THR A 40 7.15 10.57 0.69
CA THR A 40 6.52 10.53 -0.64
C THR A 40 5.80 11.83 -1.00
N GLY A 41 6.16 12.41 -2.15
CA GLY A 41 5.63 13.67 -2.64
C GLY A 41 6.37 14.93 -2.16
N THR A 42 7.33 14.79 -1.24
CA THR A 42 8.13 15.92 -0.73
C THR A 42 9.39 16.17 -1.54
N ALA A 43 10.10 17.26 -1.24
CA ALA A 43 11.39 17.56 -1.84
C ALA A 43 12.48 16.53 -1.45
N GLY A 44 12.39 15.95 -0.24
CA GLY A 44 13.30 14.89 0.20
C GLY A 44 13.20 13.64 -0.68
N GLN A 45 11.98 13.21 -1.00
CA GLN A 45 11.75 12.08 -1.91
C GLN A 45 12.34 12.35 -3.31
N ARG A 46 12.18 13.57 -3.86
CA ARG A 46 12.77 13.90 -5.16
C ARG A 46 14.30 13.88 -5.16
N ARG A 47 14.95 14.41 -4.12
CA ARG A 47 16.41 14.35 -3.99
C ARG A 47 16.92 12.91 -3.90
N ALA A 48 16.21 12.04 -3.18
CA ALA A 48 16.54 10.63 -3.11
C ALA A 48 16.37 9.94 -4.48
N ALA A 49 15.27 10.22 -5.19
CA ALA A 49 15.03 9.69 -6.52
C ALA A 49 16.14 10.11 -7.51
N ASP A 50 16.54 11.39 -7.48
CA ASP A 50 17.64 11.92 -8.29
C ASP A 50 18.98 11.25 -7.94
N TYR A 51 19.28 11.03 -6.66
CA TYR A 51 20.49 10.30 -6.24
C TYR A 51 20.51 8.88 -6.79
N ILE A 52 19.39 8.15 -6.72
CA ILE A 52 19.28 6.77 -7.22
C ILE A 52 19.42 6.76 -8.74
N ALA A 53 18.72 7.64 -9.46
CA ALA A 53 18.81 7.74 -10.92
C ALA A 53 20.24 8.08 -11.38
N ASN A 54 20.92 9.01 -10.69
CA ASN A 54 22.31 9.33 -10.97
C ASN A 54 23.26 8.18 -10.65
N SER A 55 22.97 7.41 -9.59
CA SER A 55 23.73 6.21 -9.24
C SER A 55 23.59 5.16 -10.35
N PHE A 56 22.37 4.84 -10.78
CA PHE A 56 22.12 3.93 -11.92
C PHE A 56 22.83 4.39 -13.19
N LYS A 57 22.77 5.68 -13.50
CA LYS A 57 23.49 6.26 -14.64
C LYS A 57 25.01 6.11 -14.51
N SER A 58 25.57 6.35 -13.33
CA SER A 58 27.01 6.20 -13.09
C SER A 58 27.50 4.75 -13.13
N ILE A 59 26.63 3.81 -12.74
CA ILE A 59 26.88 2.37 -12.83
C ILE A 59 26.90 1.92 -14.30
N GLY A 60 26.17 2.62 -15.18
CA GLY A 60 26.06 2.27 -16.61
C GLY A 60 24.72 1.63 -16.99
N LEU A 61 23.76 1.58 -16.07
CA LEU A 61 22.46 0.97 -16.34
C LEU A 61 21.70 1.72 -17.44
N LEU A 62 20.98 0.98 -18.27
CA LEU A 62 20.04 1.55 -19.24
C LEU A 62 18.81 2.10 -18.52
N SER A 63 18.29 3.24 -18.98
CA SER A 63 16.94 3.67 -18.61
C SER A 63 15.90 2.69 -19.14
N ALA A 64 14.90 2.38 -18.33
CA ALA A 64 13.91 1.35 -18.62
C ALA A 64 12.79 1.81 -19.57
N GLY A 65 12.78 1.34 -20.82
CA GLY A 65 11.59 1.37 -21.68
C GLY A 65 10.94 2.76 -21.84
N SER A 66 9.69 2.90 -21.38
CA SER A 66 8.87 4.11 -21.51
C SER A 66 9.03 5.13 -20.36
N THR A 67 10.06 5.00 -19.52
CA THR A 67 10.34 5.98 -18.46
C THR A 67 10.82 7.32 -19.02
N ILE A 68 10.64 8.39 -18.23
CA ILE A 68 11.30 9.68 -18.50
C ILE A 68 12.67 9.63 -17.84
N GLY A 69 13.73 9.37 -18.61
CA GLY A 69 15.02 9.03 -18.01
C GLY A 69 14.88 7.74 -17.19
N TYR A 70 15.20 7.76 -15.89
CA TYR A 70 15.00 6.60 -15.01
C TYR A 70 13.65 6.63 -14.28
N PHE A 71 12.80 7.63 -14.51
CA PHE A 71 11.61 7.87 -13.69
C PHE A 71 10.33 7.31 -14.32
N GLN A 72 9.58 6.53 -13.56
CA GLN A 72 8.17 6.26 -13.79
C GLN A 72 7.36 7.14 -12.81
N GLU A 73 6.94 8.32 -13.26
CA GLU A 73 6.15 9.25 -12.46
C GLU A 73 4.69 8.78 -12.32
N TYR A 74 4.09 9.06 -11.17
CA TYR A 74 2.68 8.77 -10.93
C TYR A 74 1.97 9.90 -10.18
N PRO A 75 0.66 10.11 -10.43
CA PRO A 75 -0.05 11.24 -9.89
C PRO A 75 -0.47 11.02 -8.43
N LEU A 76 -0.23 12.03 -7.61
CA LEU A 76 -0.78 12.16 -6.27
C LEU A 76 -1.78 13.31 -6.22
N PHE A 77 -2.69 13.27 -5.26
CA PHE A 77 -3.81 14.19 -5.20
C PHE A 77 -3.99 14.79 -3.81
N THR A 78 -4.45 16.04 -3.77
CA THR A 78 -5.05 16.64 -2.59
C THR A 78 -6.38 17.26 -2.97
N ASP A 79 -7.35 17.17 -2.06
CA ASP A 79 -8.67 17.74 -2.25
C ASP A 79 -8.90 18.88 -1.26
N THR A 80 -9.49 19.98 -1.73
CA THR A 80 -9.97 21.08 -0.90
C THR A 80 -11.43 21.35 -1.20
N MET A 81 -12.26 21.36 -0.17
CA MET A 81 -13.69 21.68 -0.28
C MET A 81 -13.87 23.15 -0.66
N VAL A 82 -14.66 23.40 -1.69
CA VAL A 82 -15.08 24.74 -2.11
C VAL A 82 -16.38 25.11 -1.40
N SER A 83 -17.37 24.23 -1.45
CA SER A 83 -18.65 24.41 -0.78
C SER A 83 -19.32 23.07 -0.48
N SER A 84 -20.14 23.05 0.56
CA SER A 84 -21.03 21.94 0.87
C SER A 84 -22.29 22.48 1.52
N SER A 85 -23.45 22.18 0.96
CA SER A 85 -24.73 22.67 1.45
C SER A 85 -25.83 21.63 1.31
N ILE A 86 -26.69 21.54 2.34
CA ILE A 86 -27.89 20.70 2.31
C ILE A 86 -29.12 21.58 2.53
N GLY A 87 -30.13 21.40 1.70
CA GLY A 87 -31.46 21.99 1.84
C GLY A 87 -32.54 20.92 1.92
N ILE A 88 -33.51 21.11 2.82
CA ILE A 88 -34.73 20.29 2.93
C ILE A 88 -35.94 21.21 2.78
N GLY A 89 -36.62 21.11 1.63
CA GLY A 89 -37.68 22.06 1.28
C GLY A 89 -37.13 23.50 1.19
N ARG A 90 -37.61 24.40 2.06
CA ARG A 90 -37.13 25.79 2.15
C ARG A 90 -36.05 26.00 3.22
N LYS A 91 -35.84 25.02 4.10
CA LYS A 91 -34.87 25.12 5.20
C LYS A 91 -33.47 24.76 4.70
N LYS A 92 -32.49 25.60 5.05
CA LYS A 92 -31.06 25.36 4.79
C LYS A 92 -30.39 24.84 6.07
N TYR A 93 -29.38 24.01 5.88
CA TYR A 93 -28.54 23.46 6.92
C TYR A 93 -27.08 23.86 6.68
N TYR A 94 -26.34 24.04 7.75
CA TYR A 94 -24.99 24.59 7.72
C TYR A 94 -23.95 23.51 8.02
N TYR A 95 -22.94 23.43 7.16
CA TYR A 95 -21.80 22.54 7.35
C TYR A 95 -21.09 22.83 8.68
N GLY A 96 -20.68 21.77 9.38
CA GLY A 96 -20.06 21.81 10.71
C GLY A 96 -21.07 21.80 11.86
N ASN A 97 -22.21 22.49 11.71
CA ASN A 97 -23.23 22.55 12.76
C ASN A 97 -24.31 21.47 12.59
N ASP A 98 -24.87 21.40 11.39
CA ASP A 98 -26.00 20.52 11.10
C ASP A 98 -25.55 19.22 10.43
N PHE A 99 -24.47 19.27 9.66
CA PHE A 99 -23.91 18.11 8.96
C PHE A 99 -22.42 18.29 8.68
N HIS A 100 -21.72 17.20 8.40
CA HIS A 100 -20.37 17.24 7.82
C HIS A 100 -20.22 16.19 6.72
N ALA A 101 -19.26 16.40 5.82
CA ALA A 101 -19.07 15.58 4.63
C ALA A 101 -17.60 15.62 4.22
N ALA A 102 -16.89 14.50 4.43
CA ALA A 102 -15.47 14.41 4.14
C ALA A 102 -15.14 14.65 2.66
N VAL A 103 -14.23 15.60 2.40
CA VAL A 103 -13.88 16.01 1.03
C VAL A 103 -13.31 14.87 0.19
N ARG A 104 -12.49 14.00 0.80
CA ARG A 104 -11.84 12.86 0.13
C ARG A 104 -12.85 11.86 -0.43
N THR A 105 -14.01 11.71 0.21
CA THR A 105 -14.99 10.67 -0.14
C THR A 105 -16.23 11.21 -0.86
N ASN A 106 -16.24 12.49 -1.21
CA ASN A 106 -17.29 13.15 -1.98
C ASN A 106 -16.74 13.70 -3.29
N GLN A 107 -17.60 13.86 -4.29
CA GLN A 107 -17.29 14.45 -5.60
C GLN A 107 -18.07 15.75 -5.81
N SER A 108 -17.53 16.62 -6.68
CA SER A 108 -18.24 17.82 -7.13
C SER A 108 -19.54 17.41 -7.85
N LYS A 109 -20.67 17.56 -7.18
CA LYS A 109 -21.98 17.11 -7.64
C LYS A 109 -23.10 17.83 -6.89
N THR A 110 -24.13 18.20 -7.63
CA THR A 110 -25.42 18.63 -7.09
C THR A 110 -26.40 17.46 -7.18
N ILE A 111 -26.91 17.01 -6.03
CA ILE A 111 -27.93 15.97 -5.94
C ILE A 111 -29.28 16.62 -5.66
N LEU A 112 -30.25 16.33 -6.52
CA LEU A 112 -31.66 16.65 -6.34
C LEU A 112 -32.43 15.36 -6.12
N ALA A 113 -33.10 15.23 -4.98
CA ALA A 113 -33.96 14.09 -4.68
C ALA A 113 -35.31 14.57 -4.15
N GLN A 114 -36.36 13.79 -4.42
CA GLN A 114 -37.71 14.07 -3.90
C GLN A 114 -38.16 13.07 -2.84
N ARG A 115 -37.36 12.01 -2.63
CA ARG A 115 -37.64 10.93 -1.70
C ARG A 115 -36.44 10.72 -0.79
N VAL A 116 -36.76 10.52 0.49
CA VAL A 116 -35.79 10.16 1.52
C VAL A 116 -36.26 8.89 2.21
N ILE A 117 -35.38 7.90 2.33
CA ILE A 117 -35.73 6.56 2.82
C ILE A 117 -34.77 6.18 3.93
N PHE A 118 -35.28 5.82 5.10
CA PHE A 118 -34.45 5.20 6.13
C PHE A 118 -34.24 3.72 5.79
N ALA A 119 -32.98 3.33 5.58
CA ALA A 119 -32.57 2.01 5.12
C ALA A 119 -31.77 1.26 6.20
N GLY A 120 -32.23 1.32 7.44
CA GLY A 120 -31.64 0.59 8.56
C GLY A 120 -30.14 0.90 8.74
N TYR A 121 -29.32 -0.15 8.82
CA TYR A 121 -27.86 -0.05 8.84
C TYR A 121 -27.24 0.01 7.43
N GLY A 122 -28.04 0.00 6.36
CA GLY A 122 -27.54 0.05 4.99
C GLY A 122 -26.72 -1.18 4.58
N ILE A 123 -27.01 -2.32 5.22
CA ILE A 123 -26.34 -3.60 4.97
C ILE A 123 -27.07 -4.33 3.84
N SER A 124 -26.31 -4.97 2.95
CA SER A 124 -26.83 -5.82 1.87
C SER A 124 -26.06 -7.15 1.89
N ASP A 125 -26.36 -7.99 2.87
CA ASP A 125 -25.75 -9.30 3.07
C ASP A 125 -26.81 -10.42 3.04
N SER A 126 -26.37 -11.65 2.73
CA SER A 126 -27.20 -12.85 2.84
C SER A 126 -27.79 -13.07 4.23
N ALA A 127 -27.03 -12.74 5.29
CA ALA A 127 -27.47 -12.88 6.68
C ALA A 127 -28.41 -11.74 7.12
N TYR A 128 -28.27 -10.56 6.51
CA TYR A 128 -29.02 -9.35 6.88
C TYR A 128 -29.04 -8.34 5.73
N ASP A 129 -30.23 -8.02 5.22
CA ASP A 129 -30.41 -7.10 4.09
C ASP A 129 -31.42 -6.01 4.44
N ASP A 130 -30.94 -4.81 4.76
CA ASP A 130 -31.78 -3.64 5.05
C ASP A 130 -32.45 -3.12 3.77
N TYR A 131 -31.95 -3.45 2.57
CA TYR A 131 -32.54 -3.05 1.29
C TYR A 131 -33.62 -4.02 0.82
N LYS A 132 -33.85 -5.13 1.53
CA LYS A 132 -34.89 -6.09 1.18
C LYS A 132 -36.24 -5.38 1.16
N ASN A 133 -36.89 -5.39 -0.01
CA ASN A 133 -38.16 -4.72 -0.28
C ASN A 133 -38.13 -3.18 -0.23
N LEU A 134 -36.96 -2.53 -0.30
CA LEU A 134 -36.84 -1.08 -0.41
C LEU A 134 -36.49 -0.63 -1.84
N ALA A 135 -37.37 0.14 -2.46
CA ALA A 135 -37.08 0.80 -3.74
C ALA A 135 -36.41 2.16 -3.49
N VAL A 136 -35.07 2.21 -3.60
CA VAL A 136 -34.25 3.39 -3.26
C VAL A 136 -33.71 4.17 -4.45
N THR A 137 -33.98 3.72 -5.68
CA THR A 137 -33.49 4.37 -6.91
C THR A 137 -33.82 5.87 -6.92
N GLY A 138 -32.79 6.71 -7.14
CA GLY A 138 -32.91 8.17 -7.20
C GLY A 138 -33.23 8.86 -5.86
N SER A 139 -33.29 8.14 -4.75
CA SER A 139 -33.61 8.67 -3.43
C SER A 139 -32.34 9.00 -2.63
N ILE A 140 -32.46 9.87 -1.64
CA ILE A 140 -31.46 9.90 -0.56
C ILE A 140 -31.78 8.77 0.41
N VAL A 141 -30.80 7.92 0.70
CA VAL A 141 -30.93 6.91 1.76
C VAL A 141 -30.34 7.45 3.06
N VAL A 142 -31.07 7.29 4.15
CA VAL A 142 -30.60 7.61 5.50
C VAL A 142 -30.23 6.30 6.18
N ILE A 143 -28.99 6.19 6.63
CA ILE A 143 -28.39 4.95 7.11
C ILE A 143 -27.83 5.17 8.52
N ALA A 144 -28.09 4.22 9.41
CA ALA A 144 -27.49 4.15 10.73
C ALA A 144 -26.02 3.74 10.66
N TYR A 145 -25.16 4.45 11.38
CA TYR A 145 -23.78 4.05 11.61
C TYR A 145 -23.70 2.81 12.52
N GLY A 146 -22.69 1.96 12.30
CA GLY A 146 -22.46 0.71 13.03
C GLY A 146 -23.12 -0.52 12.38
N GLU A 147 -23.24 -1.60 13.15
CA GLU A 147 -23.79 -2.89 12.73
C GLU A 147 -24.68 -3.46 13.86
N PRO A 148 -25.81 -4.13 13.54
CA PRO A 148 -26.67 -4.69 14.56
C PRO A 148 -26.04 -5.89 15.25
N LYS A 149 -26.39 -6.07 16.53
CA LYS A 149 -25.99 -7.16 17.41
C LYS A 149 -27.21 -7.90 17.97
N ILE A 150 -27.00 -9.17 18.27
CA ILE A 150 -27.90 -10.01 19.07
C ILE A 150 -27.09 -10.51 20.28
N GLY A 151 -27.34 -9.94 21.45
CA GLY A 151 -26.48 -10.18 22.62
C GLY A 151 -25.09 -9.56 22.41
N ALA A 152 -24.04 -10.36 22.59
CA ALA A 152 -22.65 -9.94 22.33
C ALA A 152 -22.27 -9.98 20.84
N ASN A 153 -22.97 -10.82 20.06
CA ASN A 153 -22.58 -11.16 18.69
C ASN A 153 -23.10 -10.14 17.69
N TYR A 154 -22.29 -9.83 16.68
CA TYR A 154 -22.72 -9.13 15.48
C TYR A 154 -23.61 -10.03 14.65
N LEU A 155 -24.66 -9.44 14.08
CA LEU A 155 -25.68 -10.19 13.37
C LEU A 155 -25.17 -10.77 12.05
N VAL A 156 -24.28 -10.06 11.33
CA VAL A 156 -23.77 -10.52 10.02
C VAL A 156 -22.72 -11.61 10.19
N SER A 157 -21.74 -11.42 11.07
CA SER A 157 -20.69 -12.44 11.32
C SER A 157 -21.20 -13.63 12.14
N GLY A 158 -22.22 -13.42 12.98
CA GLY A 158 -22.76 -14.43 13.89
C GLY A 158 -21.94 -14.62 15.18
N ASP A 159 -20.84 -13.90 15.35
CA ASP A 159 -19.92 -13.98 16.49
C ASP A 159 -19.56 -12.59 17.05
N GLU A 160 -18.64 -12.52 18.03
CA GLU A 160 -18.24 -11.27 18.65
C GLU A 160 -17.35 -10.38 17.74
N THR A 161 -16.96 -10.87 16.57
CA THR A 161 -16.13 -10.16 15.59
C THR A 161 -17.02 -9.31 14.68
N ALA A 162 -16.65 -8.05 14.49
CA ALA A 162 -17.34 -7.15 13.56
C ALA A 162 -17.15 -7.62 12.12
N SER A 163 -18.19 -7.49 11.29
CA SER A 163 -18.08 -7.77 9.85
C SER A 163 -17.50 -6.57 9.08
N GLY A 164 -17.36 -6.75 7.75
CA GLY A 164 -17.07 -5.68 6.80
C GLY A 164 -17.95 -4.43 6.95
N TRP A 165 -19.21 -4.65 7.35
CA TRP A 165 -20.22 -3.61 7.50
C TRP A 165 -20.04 -2.72 8.73
N SER A 166 -19.20 -3.13 9.69
CA SER A 166 -18.86 -2.33 10.87
C SER A 166 -17.75 -1.30 10.62
N PHE A 167 -16.92 -1.47 9.57
CA PHE A 167 -15.69 -0.70 9.40
C PHE A 167 -15.93 0.78 9.15
N ARG A 168 -15.18 1.64 9.87
CA ARG A 168 -15.31 3.12 9.83
C ARG A 168 -15.32 3.76 8.44
N THR A 169 -14.72 3.13 7.44
CA THR A 169 -14.68 3.67 6.06
C THR A 169 -16.05 3.65 5.38
N MET A 170 -17.00 2.84 5.89
CA MET A 170 -18.37 2.69 5.36
C MET A 170 -18.41 2.26 3.88
N SER A 171 -17.32 1.67 3.37
CA SER A 171 -17.15 1.38 1.95
C SER A 171 -18.23 0.42 1.44
N GLU A 172 -18.50 -0.68 2.16
CA GLU A 172 -19.53 -1.65 1.79
C GLU A 172 -20.94 -1.04 1.80
N LYS A 173 -21.27 -0.20 2.79
CA LYS A 173 -22.56 0.51 2.86
C LYS A 173 -22.74 1.48 1.69
N LYS A 174 -21.68 2.21 1.34
CA LYS A 174 -21.67 3.14 0.20
C LYS A 174 -21.85 2.38 -1.11
N GLU A 175 -21.12 1.28 -1.29
CA GLU A 175 -21.22 0.43 -2.47
C GLU A 175 -22.61 -0.20 -2.61
N ALA A 176 -23.18 -0.70 -1.51
CA ALA A 176 -24.54 -1.24 -1.49
C ALA A 176 -25.57 -0.18 -1.92
N ALA A 177 -25.55 1.01 -1.30
CA ALA A 177 -26.45 2.10 -1.65
C ALA A 177 -26.33 2.49 -3.13
N LEU A 178 -25.10 2.61 -3.63
CA LEU A 178 -24.82 2.91 -5.03
C LEU A 178 -25.38 1.83 -5.97
N LYS A 179 -25.08 0.55 -5.71
CA LYS A 179 -25.57 -0.60 -6.49
C LYS A 179 -27.10 -0.68 -6.51
N LYS A 180 -27.77 -0.29 -5.43
CA LYS A 180 -29.24 -0.22 -5.33
C LYS A 180 -29.83 1.05 -5.97
N GLY A 181 -28.99 1.95 -6.48
CA GLY A 181 -29.39 3.13 -7.25
C GLY A 181 -29.70 4.38 -6.42
N ALA A 182 -29.28 4.44 -5.15
CA ALA A 182 -29.44 5.65 -4.33
C ALA A 182 -28.71 6.85 -4.97
N ALA A 183 -29.28 8.04 -4.82
CA ALA A 183 -28.69 9.28 -5.34
C ALA A 183 -27.62 9.87 -4.41
N GLY A 184 -27.73 9.61 -3.11
CA GLY A 184 -26.82 10.07 -2.06
C GLY A 184 -27.15 9.42 -0.70
N ILE A 185 -26.26 9.56 0.27
CA ILE A 185 -26.40 8.95 1.60
C ILE A 185 -26.35 10.01 2.70
N PHE A 186 -27.24 9.92 3.68
CA PHE A 186 -27.08 10.59 4.96
C PHE A 186 -26.85 9.57 6.08
N PHE A 187 -25.72 9.69 6.77
CA PHE A 187 -25.39 8.85 7.92
C PHE A 187 -25.90 9.49 9.21
N ILE A 188 -26.43 8.65 10.11
CA ILE A 188 -26.75 9.01 11.49
C ILE A 188 -25.65 8.43 12.37
N ASP A 189 -25.00 9.26 13.18
CA ASP A 189 -24.07 8.82 14.23
C ASP A 189 -24.80 8.78 15.59
N PRO A 190 -24.80 7.64 16.31
CA PRO A 190 -25.43 7.57 17.64
C PRO A 190 -24.66 8.32 18.73
N LEU A 191 -23.38 8.64 18.52
CA LEU A 191 -22.46 9.19 19.51
C LEU A 191 -22.53 10.71 19.63
N GLY A 192 -23.07 11.42 18.64
CA GLY A 192 -23.14 12.88 18.74
C GLY A 192 -23.69 13.57 17.50
N SER A 193 -23.90 14.88 17.64
CA SER A 193 -24.12 15.75 16.49
C SER A 193 -22.76 16.16 15.89
N PRO A 194 -22.73 16.61 14.64
CA PRO A 194 -21.54 17.20 14.02
C PRO A 194 -20.85 18.21 14.95
N ASP A 195 -19.54 18.10 15.06
CA ASP A 195 -18.67 19.05 15.74
C ASP A 195 -17.99 19.96 14.70
N PRO A 196 -18.13 21.29 14.79
CA PRO A 196 -17.53 22.22 13.81
C PRO A 196 -16.02 22.08 13.67
N ASP A 197 -15.31 21.83 14.77
CA ASP A 197 -13.85 21.73 14.76
C ASP A 197 -13.39 20.45 14.04
N ALA A 198 -13.99 19.30 14.40
CA ALA A 198 -13.79 18.05 13.66
C ALA A 198 -14.17 18.19 12.18
N ALA A 199 -15.31 18.78 11.86
CA ALA A 199 -15.78 18.98 10.50
C ALA A 199 -14.86 19.90 9.68
N ASN A 200 -14.14 20.82 10.32
CA ASN A 200 -13.19 21.70 9.64
C ASN A 200 -11.96 20.94 9.14
N THR A 201 -11.53 19.89 9.86
CA THR A 201 -10.43 19.00 9.42
C THR A 201 -10.79 18.22 8.15
N GLU A 202 -12.09 17.97 7.92
CA GLU A 202 -12.61 17.23 6.76
C GLU A 202 -12.67 18.05 5.46
N LYS A 203 -12.41 19.36 5.51
CA LYS A 203 -12.43 20.24 4.33
C LYS A 203 -11.19 20.11 3.45
N LYS A 204 -10.11 19.52 3.96
CA LYS A 204 -8.89 19.25 3.20
C LYS A 204 -8.51 17.78 3.36
N SER A 205 -8.06 17.15 2.29
CA SER A 205 -7.44 15.83 2.41
C SER A 205 -5.95 15.96 2.66
N SER A 206 -5.37 14.97 3.34
CA SER A 206 -3.96 14.66 3.18
C SER A 206 -3.66 14.28 1.72
N LEU A 207 -2.38 14.24 1.35
CA LEU A 207 -1.93 13.67 0.09
C LEU A 207 -2.42 12.22 -0.04
N TYR A 208 -2.94 11.85 -1.21
CA TYR A 208 -3.42 10.49 -1.47
C TYR A 208 -3.13 10.03 -2.89
N PHE A 209 -2.99 8.73 -3.06
CA PHE A 209 -3.00 8.06 -4.36
C PHE A 209 -4.42 7.54 -4.68
N ARG A 210 -4.80 7.54 -5.97
CA ARG A 210 -6.08 6.99 -6.43
C ARG A 210 -5.87 5.56 -6.91
N HIS A 211 -6.27 4.59 -6.09
CA HIS A 211 -6.24 3.18 -6.46
C HIS A 211 -7.18 2.93 -7.65
N GLU A 212 -6.64 2.43 -8.77
CA GLU A 212 -7.41 2.24 -10.01
C GLU A 212 -8.58 1.28 -9.83
N TYR A 213 -8.38 0.22 -9.04
CA TYR A 213 -9.39 -0.79 -8.73
C TYR A 213 -10.59 -0.23 -7.92
N THR A 214 -10.43 0.95 -7.32
CA THR A 214 -11.47 1.61 -6.49
C THR A 214 -12.17 2.77 -7.19
N SER A 215 -11.89 3.02 -8.46
CA SER A 215 -12.50 4.09 -9.27
C SER A 215 -14.01 3.93 -9.49
N ALA A 216 -14.65 2.94 -8.88
CA ALA A 216 -16.10 2.84 -8.77
C ALA A 216 -16.66 4.11 -8.11
N SER A 217 -17.55 4.80 -8.83
CA SER A 217 -18.07 6.12 -8.46
C SER A 217 -18.42 6.20 -6.97
N THR A 218 -17.77 7.09 -6.23
CA THR A 218 -18.12 7.31 -4.83
C THR A 218 -19.47 8.03 -4.77
N ILE A 219 -20.48 7.40 -4.16
CA ILE A 219 -21.74 8.06 -3.84
C ILE A 219 -21.49 9.15 -2.78
N ASN A 220 -21.95 10.38 -3.05
CA ASN A 220 -21.79 11.47 -2.09
C ASN A 220 -22.57 11.17 -0.81
N SER A 221 -21.95 11.48 0.33
CA SER A 221 -22.49 11.20 1.65
C SER A 221 -22.19 12.29 2.66
N ALA A 222 -23.10 12.50 3.60
CA ALA A 222 -22.92 13.40 4.74
C ALA A 222 -23.39 12.75 6.05
N PHE A 223 -22.70 13.02 7.16
CA PHE A 223 -23.22 12.75 8.49
C PHE A 223 -24.14 13.90 8.90
N ILE A 224 -25.34 13.59 9.37
CA ILE A 224 -26.38 14.58 9.68
C ILE A 224 -26.70 14.62 11.17
N SER A 225 -27.08 15.79 11.68
CA SER A 225 -27.46 15.99 13.07
C SER A 225 -28.77 15.30 13.43
N ARG A 226 -28.98 15.04 14.73
CA ARG A 226 -30.28 14.57 15.25
C ARG A 226 -31.43 15.49 14.83
N GLN A 227 -31.20 16.80 14.75
CA GLN A 227 -32.23 17.74 14.33
C GLN A 227 -32.62 17.55 12.87
N MET A 228 -31.66 17.28 11.98
CA MET A 228 -31.94 16.93 10.58
C MET A 228 -32.76 15.64 10.47
N VAL A 229 -32.42 14.61 11.26
CA VAL A 229 -33.21 13.36 11.31
C VAL A 229 -34.65 13.65 11.76
N ALA A 230 -34.83 14.50 12.77
CA ALA A 230 -36.15 14.91 13.24
C ALA A 230 -36.93 15.72 12.19
N ASP A 231 -36.27 16.57 11.42
CA ASP A 231 -36.91 17.34 10.34
C ASP A 231 -37.33 16.46 9.14
N LEU A 232 -36.61 15.35 8.93
CA LEU A 232 -36.91 14.34 7.91
C LEU A 232 -38.06 13.42 8.34
N PHE A 233 -37.99 12.84 9.53
CA PHE A 233 -38.86 11.72 9.95
C PHE A 233 -39.73 12.00 11.19
N GLY A 234 -39.57 13.16 11.83
CA GLY A 234 -40.22 13.53 13.09
C GLY A 234 -39.35 13.24 14.32
N LYS A 235 -39.55 14.02 15.40
CA LYS A 235 -38.76 13.93 16.64
C LYS A 235 -38.82 12.54 17.29
N GLN A 236 -40.02 11.96 17.39
CA GLN A 236 -40.19 10.62 17.97
C GLN A 236 -39.43 9.55 17.18
N ALA A 237 -39.48 9.61 15.85
CA ALA A 237 -38.73 8.69 15.00
C ALA A 237 -37.22 8.85 15.21
N ALA A 238 -36.71 10.08 15.21
CA ALA A 238 -35.29 10.36 15.47
C ALA A 238 -34.82 9.77 16.81
N ASP A 239 -35.64 9.91 17.87
CA ASP A 239 -35.34 9.35 19.19
C ASP A 239 -35.34 7.83 19.23
N THR A 240 -36.32 7.20 18.56
CA THR A 240 -36.37 5.74 18.43
C THR A 240 -35.15 5.20 17.68
N LEU A 241 -34.80 5.80 16.55
CA LEU A 241 -33.66 5.37 15.74
C LEU A 241 -32.35 5.47 16.53
N LEU A 242 -32.08 6.62 17.15
CA LEU A 242 -30.87 6.81 17.95
C LEU A 242 -30.80 5.86 19.15
N SER A 243 -31.92 5.63 19.83
CA SER A 243 -31.98 4.69 20.96
C SER A 243 -31.69 3.24 20.55
N ARG A 244 -32.14 2.81 19.36
CA ARG A 244 -31.79 1.48 18.83
C ARG A 244 -30.31 1.40 18.47
N MET A 245 -29.79 2.41 17.78
CA MET A 245 -28.39 2.45 17.37
C MET A 245 -27.43 2.42 18.55
N LYS A 246 -27.72 3.17 19.62
CA LYS A 246 -26.92 3.16 20.86
C LYS A 246 -26.85 1.79 21.52
N ARG A 247 -27.85 0.94 21.31
CA ARG A 247 -27.89 -0.43 21.81
C ARG A 247 -27.37 -1.47 20.80
N GLY A 248 -26.99 -1.03 19.60
CA GLY A 248 -26.68 -1.93 18.49
C GLY A 248 -27.86 -2.81 18.10
N ALA A 249 -29.10 -2.40 18.34
CA ALA A 249 -30.26 -3.26 18.12
C ALA A 249 -30.69 -3.25 16.64
N PRO A 250 -31.11 -4.38 16.06
CA PRO A 250 -31.71 -4.40 14.73
C PRO A 250 -32.98 -3.52 14.66
N PHE A 251 -33.27 -2.99 13.48
CA PHE A 251 -34.46 -2.20 13.21
C PHE A 251 -35.65 -3.11 12.87
N SER A 252 -36.84 -2.78 13.37
CA SER A 252 -38.07 -3.48 13.01
C SER A 252 -38.70 -2.86 11.76
N GLN A 253 -39.64 -3.58 11.12
CA GLN A 253 -40.32 -3.10 9.91
C GLN A 253 -41.01 -1.73 10.10
N HIS A 254 -41.42 -1.37 11.31
CA HIS A 254 -42.03 -0.07 11.60
C HIS A 254 -41.01 1.09 11.69
N ASP A 255 -39.73 0.79 11.80
CA ASP A 255 -38.67 1.80 11.82
C ASP A 255 -38.33 2.28 10.40
N TYR A 256 -38.49 1.41 9.39
CA TYR A 256 -38.28 1.75 7.98
C TYR A 256 -39.33 2.74 7.49
N ARG A 257 -38.85 3.86 6.93
CA ARG A 257 -39.69 5.02 6.59
C ARG A 257 -39.29 5.57 5.24
N SER A 258 -40.30 5.97 4.45
CA SER A 258 -40.11 6.73 3.22
C SER A 258 -40.91 8.02 3.32
N VAL A 259 -40.26 9.15 3.08
CA VAL A 259 -40.89 10.48 3.09
C VAL A 259 -40.67 11.19 1.76
N SER A 260 -41.68 11.95 1.33
CA SER A 260 -41.56 12.87 0.19
C SER A 260 -41.03 14.21 0.69
N LYS A 261 -39.74 14.46 0.47
CA LYS A 261 -39.06 15.70 0.84
C LYS A 261 -38.11 16.09 -0.30
N LYS A 262 -38.19 17.35 -0.72
CA LYS A 262 -37.23 17.91 -1.69
C LYS A 262 -35.90 18.13 -1.00
N ILE A 263 -34.87 17.40 -1.44
CA ILE A 263 -33.50 17.53 -0.96
C ILE A 263 -32.65 18.14 -2.07
N LEU A 264 -31.88 19.15 -1.69
CA LEU A 264 -30.74 19.65 -2.45
C LEU A 264 -29.49 19.32 -1.62
N PHE A 265 -28.60 18.49 -2.14
CA PHE A 265 -27.27 18.31 -1.57
C PHE A 265 -26.24 18.74 -2.62
N ASP A 266 -25.67 19.91 -2.44
CA ASP A 266 -24.62 20.44 -3.31
C ASP A 266 -23.27 20.33 -2.62
N PHE A 267 -22.34 19.65 -3.28
CA PHE A 267 -20.97 19.49 -2.81
C PHE A 267 -20.02 19.87 -3.94
N GLN A 268 -19.07 20.75 -3.68
CA GLN A 268 -18.06 21.18 -4.65
C GLN A 268 -16.67 21.13 -4.02
N LYS A 269 -15.70 20.59 -4.76
CA LYS A 269 -14.29 20.56 -4.37
C LYS A 269 -13.38 20.90 -5.55
N ASN A 270 -12.18 21.34 -5.20
CA ASN A 270 -11.04 21.36 -6.09
C ASN A 270 -10.13 20.18 -5.75
N THR A 271 -9.67 19.48 -6.78
CA THR A 271 -8.60 18.47 -6.67
C THR A 271 -7.35 19.05 -7.31
N PHE A 272 -6.27 19.13 -6.55
CA PHE A 272 -4.94 19.41 -7.07
C PHE A 272 -4.24 18.08 -7.38
N THR A 273 -3.61 17.99 -8.56
CA THR A 273 -2.82 16.85 -8.98
C THR A 273 -1.35 17.23 -8.97
N MET A 274 -0.53 16.40 -8.33
CA MET A 274 0.91 16.55 -8.23
C MET A 274 1.59 15.36 -8.91
N THR A 275 2.39 15.62 -9.93
CA THR A 275 3.28 14.64 -10.58
C THR A 275 4.68 14.84 -10.04
N ALA A 276 4.91 14.40 -8.80
CA ALA A 276 6.19 14.59 -8.12
C ALA A 276 6.70 13.34 -7.39
N ALA A 277 5.92 12.25 -7.42
CA ALA A 277 6.34 10.95 -6.93
C ALA A 277 6.68 10.04 -8.11
N SER A 278 7.66 9.17 -7.92
CA SER A 278 8.22 8.37 -9.00
C SER A 278 8.82 7.07 -8.49
N ASN A 279 8.59 5.99 -9.22
CA ASN A 279 9.51 4.86 -9.15
C ASN A 279 10.77 5.20 -9.96
N VAL A 280 11.92 4.67 -9.57
CA VAL A 280 13.20 4.83 -10.29
C VAL A 280 13.65 3.47 -10.80
N LEU A 281 13.80 3.33 -12.12
CA LEU A 281 14.07 2.06 -12.80
C LEU A 281 15.32 2.16 -13.67
N GLY A 282 16.29 1.27 -13.43
CA GLY A 282 17.44 1.02 -14.30
C GLY A 282 17.52 -0.47 -14.69
N MET A 283 18.14 -0.78 -15.82
CA MET A 283 18.19 -2.15 -16.34
C MET A 283 19.58 -2.55 -16.84
N VAL A 284 19.97 -3.78 -16.52
CA VAL A 284 21.01 -4.54 -17.21
C VAL A 284 20.33 -5.41 -18.25
N GLU A 285 20.43 -5.05 -19.53
CA GLU A 285 19.88 -5.89 -20.63
C GLU A 285 20.57 -7.26 -20.65
N GLY A 286 19.77 -8.32 -20.74
CA GLY A 286 20.24 -9.69 -20.87
C GLY A 286 20.77 -10.02 -22.27
N SER A 287 21.33 -11.22 -22.41
CA SER A 287 21.87 -11.70 -23.70
C SER A 287 20.80 -12.42 -24.55
N ASP A 288 20.63 -13.73 -24.39
CA ASP A 288 19.76 -14.56 -25.24
C ASP A 288 18.32 -14.67 -24.74
N LYS A 289 18.01 -14.14 -23.54
CA LYS A 289 16.67 -14.12 -22.93
C LYS A 289 16.25 -12.73 -22.44
N LYS A 290 16.67 -11.70 -23.16
CA LYS A 290 16.50 -10.30 -22.77
C LYS A 290 15.05 -9.82 -22.58
N ASP A 291 14.07 -10.55 -23.12
CA ASP A 291 12.64 -10.25 -22.96
C ASP A 291 12.00 -11.02 -21.78
N GLU A 292 12.80 -11.73 -20.98
CA GLU A 292 12.42 -12.24 -19.66
C GLU A 292 13.08 -11.34 -18.59
N TYR A 293 12.30 -10.90 -17.60
CA TYR A 293 12.74 -9.89 -16.64
C TYR A 293 12.82 -10.42 -15.21
N ILE A 294 13.91 -10.15 -14.53
CA ILE A 294 14.03 -10.32 -13.07
C ILE A 294 14.01 -8.95 -12.43
N PHE A 295 13.15 -8.77 -11.43
CA PHE A 295 13.08 -7.54 -10.68
C PHE A 295 13.88 -7.68 -9.39
N VAL A 296 14.65 -6.65 -9.06
CA VAL A 296 15.26 -6.47 -7.75
C VAL A 296 14.76 -5.13 -7.22
N THR A 297 13.96 -5.18 -6.17
CA THR A 297 13.17 -4.04 -5.68
C THR A 297 13.48 -3.69 -4.24
N ALA A 298 13.27 -2.42 -3.91
CA ALA A 298 13.30 -1.86 -2.55
C ALA A 298 12.48 -0.56 -2.54
N HIS A 299 11.91 -0.15 -1.41
CA HIS A 299 11.33 1.18 -1.34
C HIS A 299 12.39 2.19 -0.91
N TYR A 300 12.30 3.43 -1.40
CA TYR A 300 13.27 4.46 -1.05
C TYR A 300 12.66 5.63 -0.27
N ASP A 301 11.33 5.73 -0.20
CA ASP A 301 10.69 6.70 0.67
C ASP A 301 10.75 6.27 2.13
N HIS A 302 10.60 7.25 3.02
CA HIS A 302 10.38 7.02 4.44
C HIS A 302 9.43 8.09 4.99
N LEU A 303 9.47 8.36 6.29
CA LEU A 303 8.43 9.12 6.99
C LEU A 303 8.61 10.65 7.05
N GLY A 304 9.73 11.21 6.56
CA GLY A 304 9.98 12.66 6.54
C GLY A 304 10.07 13.29 7.94
N ASP A 305 9.49 14.48 8.12
CA ASP A 305 9.23 15.12 9.41
C ASP A 305 7.71 15.13 9.67
N LYS A 306 7.29 14.52 10.78
CA LYS A 306 5.87 14.43 11.18
C LYS A 306 5.35 15.71 11.88
N GLY A 307 5.99 16.85 11.64
CA GLY A 307 5.63 18.16 12.21
C GLY A 307 6.19 18.42 13.60
N ASN A 308 7.20 17.66 14.03
CA ASN A 308 7.85 17.80 15.34
C ASN A 308 9.29 18.33 15.25
N GLY A 309 9.74 18.71 14.04
CA GLY A 309 11.09 19.21 13.80
C GLY A 309 12.15 18.12 13.80
N LYS A 310 11.77 16.83 13.72
CA LYS A 310 12.68 15.70 13.71
C LYS A 310 12.53 14.89 12.43
N ILE A 311 13.67 14.56 11.84
CA ILE A 311 13.76 13.74 10.64
C ILE A 311 13.69 12.26 11.04
N TYR A 312 12.83 11.52 10.34
CA TYR A 312 12.83 10.07 10.33
C TYR A 312 13.74 9.65 9.18
N TYR A 313 14.95 9.14 9.51
CA TYR A 313 15.98 8.91 8.50
C TYR A 313 15.79 7.64 7.68
N GLY A 314 15.14 6.62 8.23
CA GLY A 314 14.86 5.36 7.53
C GLY A 314 16.14 4.71 7.06
N ALA A 315 17.07 4.45 7.98
CA ALA A 315 18.36 3.85 7.66
C ALA A 315 18.23 2.36 7.39
N ASP A 316 17.55 1.62 8.26
CA ASP A 316 17.18 0.24 7.94
C ASP A 316 15.98 0.21 7.01
N ASP A 317 15.01 1.10 7.25
CA ASP A 317 13.68 1.13 6.62
C ASP A 317 13.49 2.37 5.71
N ASP A 318 13.76 2.31 4.41
CA ASP A 318 14.45 1.22 3.72
C ASP A 318 15.69 1.68 2.96
N GLY A 319 16.47 2.56 3.59
CA GLY A 319 17.79 2.93 3.09
C GLY A 319 18.70 1.71 2.86
N SER A 320 18.53 0.66 3.67
CA SER A 320 19.32 -0.56 3.58
C SER A 320 18.98 -1.37 2.32
N GLY A 321 17.69 -1.55 1.98
CA GLY A 321 17.26 -2.17 0.74
C GLY A 321 17.72 -1.40 -0.49
N VAL A 322 17.59 -0.07 -0.50
CA VAL A 322 18.10 0.78 -1.60
C VAL A 322 19.59 0.59 -1.82
N SER A 323 20.38 0.56 -0.74
CA SER A 323 21.83 0.38 -0.83
C SER A 323 22.18 -1.01 -1.38
N ALA A 324 21.45 -2.05 -0.98
CA ALA A 324 21.57 -3.39 -1.52
C ALA A 324 21.24 -3.45 -3.02
N VAL A 325 20.14 -2.83 -3.47
CA VAL A 325 19.77 -2.75 -4.89
C VAL A 325 20.88 -2.11 -5.72
N LEU A 326 21.44 -0.99 -5.27
CA LEU A 326 22.51 -0.29 -5.98
C LEU A 326 23.80 -1.11 -6.10
N GLU A 327 24.18 -1.84 -5.05
CA GLU A 327 25.37 -2.72 -5.06
C GLU A 327 25.18 -3.96 -5.93
N ILE A 328 24.00 -4.58 -5.88
CA ILE A 328 23.65 -5.71 -6.77
C ILE A 328 23.66 -5.23 -8.23
N ALA A 329 23.14 -4.03 -8.51
CA ALA A 329 23.17 -3.45 -9.85
C ALA A 329 24.60 -3.25 -10.37
N GLN A 330 25.49 -2.69 -9.53
CA GLN A 330 26.89 -2.53 -9.88
C GLN A 330 27.57 -3.87 -10.18
N ALA A 331 27.30 -4.90 -9.37
CA ALA A 331 27.88 -6.24 -9.59
C ALA A 331 27.43 -6.85 -10.93
N PHE A 332 26.15 -6.73 -11.29
CA PHE A 332 25.65 -7.24 -12.58
C PHE A 332 26.13 -6.45 -13.80
N GLU A 333 26.18 -5.12 -13.71
CA GLU A 333 26.70 -4.31 -14.82
C GLU A 333 28.19 -4.57 -15.01
N LYS A 334 28.96 -4.71 -13.92
CA LYS A 334 30.36 -5.12 -14.00
C LYS A 334 30.53 -6.49 -14.67
N ALA A 335 29.70 -7.46 -14.32
CA ALA A 335 29.72 -8.76 -14.98
C ALA A 335 29.41 -8.66 -16.49
N LYS A 336 28.48 -7.78 -16.87
CA LYS A 336 28.16 -7.52 -18.28
C LYS A 336 29.32 -6.88 -19.03
N GLU A 337 29.96 -5.87 -18.46
CA GLU A 337 31.16 -5.23 -19.04
C GLU A 337 32.29 -6.24 -19.29
N ASP A 338 32.46 -7.19 -18.36
CA ASP A 338 33.48 -8.24 -18.44
C ASP A 338 33.09 -9.40 -19.40
N GLY A 339 31.91 -9.33 -20.04
CA GLY A 339 31.43 -10.33 -21.00
C GLY A 339 30.68 -11.51 -20.39
N TYR A 340 30.31 -11.43 -19.11
CA TYR A 340 29.61 -12.45 -18.34
C TYR A 340 28.23 -11.97 -17.84
N GLY A 341 27.60 -11.06 -18.60
CA GLY A 341 26.29 -10.51 -18.29
C GLY A 341 25.19 -11.58 -18.20
N PRO A 342 24.05 -11.25 -17.57
CA PRO A 342 22.96 -12.18 -17.38
C PRO A 342 22.32 -12.60 -18.70
N ARG A 343 21.69 -13.79 -18.74
CA ARG A 343 20.88 -14.21 -19.90
C ARG A 343 19.56 -13.46 -19.98
N ARG A 344 18.88 -13.34 -18.85
CA ARG A 344 17.67 -12.52 -18.66
C ARG A 344 18.03 -11.08 -18.39
N SER A 345 17.13 -10.16 -18.73
CA SER A 345 17.29 -8.77 -18.31
C SER A 345 16.99 -8.64 -16.82
N ILE A 346 17.77 -7.82 -16.12
CA ILE A 346 17.55 -7.54 -14.70
C ILE A 346 17.16 -6.07 -14.57
N VAL A 347 16.00 -5.84 -13.96
CA VAL A 347 15.42 -4.53 -13.70
C VAL A 347 15.61 -4.21 -12.22
N PHE A 348 16.38 -3.17 -11.95
CA PHE A 348 16.55 -2.60 -10.62
C PHE A 348 15.53 -1.48 -10.46
N MET A 349 14.58 -1.66 -9.55
CA MET A 349 13.50 -0.70 -9.36
C MET A 349 13.39 -0.32 -7.89
N THR A 350 13.63 0.95 -7.59
CA THR A 350 13.31 1.49 -6.26
C THR A 350 11.99 2.25 -6.32
N VAL A 351 11.07 1.98 -5.40
CA VAL A 351 9.71 2.52 -5.42
C VAL A 351 9.49 3.56 -4.32
N SER A 352 8.57 4.50 -4.56
CA SER A 352 8.08 5.41 -3.51
C SER A 352 6.65 5.09 -3.10
N GLY A 353 6.26 5.53 -1.93
CA GLY A 353 4.90 5.45 -1.41
C GLY A 353 4.58 4.12 -0.73
N GLU A 354 5.59 3.32 -0.39
CA GLU A 354 5.44 2.11 0.42
C GLU A 354 4.75 2.48 1.74
N GLU A 355 5.32 3.47 2.44
CA GLU A 355 4.92 4.00 3.75
C GLU A 355 3.50 4.58 3.78
N LYS A 356 2.95 4.84 2.59
CA LYS A 356 1.62 5.40 2.39
C LYS A 356 0.60 4.37 1.92
N GLY A 357 1.02 3.12 1.75
CA GLY A 357 0.22 1.99 1.31
C GLY A 357 0.60 1.47 -0.07
N LEU A 358 1.89 1.22 -0.30
CA LEU A 358 2.44 0.55 -1.50
C LEU A 358 2.10 1.26 -2.82
N TRP A 359 2.04 2.61 -2.83
CA TRP A 359 1.53 3.37 -3.97
C TRP A 359 2.37 3.20 -5.24
N GLY A 360 3.69 3.20 -5.13
CA GLY A 360 4.60 3.10 -6.27
C GLY A 360 4.53 1.74 -6.95
N SER A 361 4.60 0.65 -6.17
CA SER A 361 4.48 -0.70 -6.72
C SER A 361 3.07 -1.02 -7.22
N GLU A 362 2.02 -0.47 -6.60
CA GLU A 362 0.65 -0.57 -7.14
C GLU A 362 0.54 0.13 -8.49
N PHE A 363 1.10 1.33 -8.61
CA PHE A 363 1.13 2.05 -9.87
C PHE A 363 1.92 1.28 -10.94
N TYR A 364 3.12 0.77 -10.61
CA TYR A 364 3.93 -0.01 -11.54
C TYR A 364 3.16 -1.22 -12.06
N THR A 365 2.56 -2.02 -11.17
CA THR A 365 1.88 -3.25 -11.57
C THR A 365 0.56 -3.01 -12.32
N SER A 366 -0.02 -1.82 -12.20
CA SER A 366 -1.19 -1.42 -13.00
C SER A 366 -0.78 -0.74 -14.33
N HIS A 367 0.41 -0.16 -14.40
CA HIS A 367 0.99 0.49 -15.59
C HIS A 367 2.42 0.00 -15.86
N PRO A 368 2.61 -1.29 -16.15
CA PRO A 368 3.94 -1.88 -16.21
C PRO A 368 4.78 -1.27 -17.34
N VAL A 369 6.00 -0.84 -17.03
CA VAL A 369 7.02 -0.52 -18.06
C VAL A 369 7.44 -1.80 -18.77
N PHE A 370 7.60 -2.89 -18.02
CA PHE A 370 7.86 -4.23 -18.53
C PHE A 370 6.68 -5.16 -18.18
N PRO A 371 6.09 -5.88 -19.15
CA PRO A 371 4.90 -6.68 -18.92
C PRO A 371 5.05 -7.71 -17.80
N LEU A 372 4.08 -7.76 -16.87
CA LEU A 372 4.11 -8.69 -15.72
C LEU A 372 4.10 -10.17 -16.14
N GLN A 373 3.60 -10.49 -17.34
CA GLN A 373 3.63 -11.85 -17.90
C GLN A 373 5.05 -12.28 -18.28
N GLN A 374 5.93 -11.32 -18.58
CA GLN A 374 7.35 -11.54 -18.90
C GLN A 374 8.27 -11.39 -17.67
N THR A 375 7.75 -10.89 -16.55
CA THR A 375 8.46 -10.85 -15.28
C THR A 375 8.57 -12.26 -14.67
N ASP A 376 9.78 -12.80 -14.59
CA ASP A 376 10.07 -14.13 -14.05
C ASP A 376 9.87 -14.17 -12.53
N ILE A 377 10.38 -13.16 -11.85
CA ILE A 377 10.29 -13.00 -10.39
C ILE A 377 10.52 -11.55 -9.98
N ASP A 378 10.00 -11.17 -8.83
CA ASP A 378 10.41 -10.00 -8.06
C ASP A 378 11.16 -10.40 -6.77
N LEU A 379 12.39 -9.92 -6.62
CA LEU A 379 13.23 -10.06 -5.43
C LEU A 379 13.18 -8.75 -4.64
N ASN A 380 12.27 -8.66 -3.69
CA ASN A 380 12.03 -7.48 -2.88
C ASN A 380 12.92 -7.48 -1.64
N ILE A 381 13.60 -6.37 -1.39
CA ILE A 381 14.51 -6.15 -0.28
C ILE A 381 13.91 -5.02 0.56
N ASP A 382 13.65 -5.29 1.83
CA ASP A 382 13.15 -4.31 2.79
C ASP A 382 13.84 -4.61 4.11
N MET A 383 14.52 -3.63 4.71
CA MET A 383 15.19 -3.77 6.00
C MET A 383 16.12 -5.00 6.07
N VAL A 384 17.36 -4.86 5.60
CA VAL A 384 18.38 -5.93 5.64
C VAL A 384 19.63 -5.55 6.45
N GLY A 385 19.64 -4.42 7.15
CA GLY A 385 20.77 -3.89 7.89
C GLY A 385 20.77 -4.16 9.40
N ARG A 386 19.65 -4.57 10.02
CA ARG A 386 19.50 -4.74 11.48
C ARG A 386 19.27 -6.19 11.89
N ILE A 387 19.05 -6.38 13.19
CA ILE A 387 18.83 -7.66 13.85
C ILE A 387 17.48 -7.59 14.59
N ASP A 388 16.68 -8.64 14.43
CA ASP A 388 15.44 -8.86 15.16
C ASP A 388 15.78 -9.03 16.65
N PRO A 389 15.26 -8.18 17.55
CA PRO A 389 15.57 -8.26 18.97
C PRO A 389 15.14 -9.57 19.61
N LYS A 390 14.29 -10.39 18.95
CA LYS A 390 13.93 -11.73 19.41
C LYS A 390 15.02 -12.78 19.17
N ARG A 391 16.12 -12.42 18.50
CA ARG A 391 17.28 -13.30 18.28
C ARG A 391 18.40 -12.94 19.25
N GLU A 392 18.47 -13.71 20.32
CA GLU A 392 19.38 -13.44 21.44
C GLU A 392 20.70 -14.23 21.36
N ALA A 393 20.69 -15.38 20.67
CA ALA A 393 21.86 -16.24 20.56
C ALA A 393 22.79 -15.78 19.42
N ALA A 394 24.10 -15.69 19.67
CA ALA A 394 25.07 -15.15 18.71
C ALA A 394 25.13 -15.93 17.38
N ASP A 395 24.94 -17.26 17.44
CA ASP A 395 24.86 -18.15 16.28
C ASP A 395 23.57 -17.97 15.47
N SER A 396 22.53 -17.38 16.06
CA SER A 396 21.24 -17.10 15.39
C SER A 396 21.21 -15.78 14.61
N LEU A 397 22.26 -14.95 14.70
CA LEU A 397 22.31 -13.60 14.13
C LEU A 397 22.61 -13.59 12.62
N ASN A 398 23.20 -14.67 12.09
CA ASN A 398 23.41 -14.83 10.65
C ASN A 398 22.15 -15.39 9.98
N TYR A 399 21.14 -14.55 9.80
CA TYR A 399 19.85 -14.94 9.23
C TYR A 399 19.30 -13.90 8.26
N VAL A 400 18.29 -14.30 7.49
CA VAL A 400 17.35 -13.42 6.80
C VAL A 400 15.96 -14.04 6.87
N TYR A 401 14.93 -13.24 7.08
CA TYR A 401 13.56 -13.69 6.91
C TYR A 401 13.18 -13.69 5.42
N VAL A 402 12.52 -14.76 4.97
CA VAL A 402 12.05 -14.89 3.60
C VAL A 402 10.56 -15.17 3.58
N ILE A 403 9.84 -14.35 2.81
CA ILE A 403 8.39 -14.36 2.68
C ILE A 403 8.04 -14.49 1.18
N GLY A 404 7.00 -15.25 0.85
CA GLY A 404 6.48 -15.38 -0.53
C GLY A 404 7.04 -16.54 -1.36
N ASP A 405 8.15 -17.17 -0.92
CA ASP A 405 8.91 -18.19 -1.68
C ASP A 405 8.21 -19.55 -1.91
N ASP A 406 6.93 -19.66 -1.51
CA ASP A 406 6.07 -20.83 -1.72
C ASP A 406 4.62 -20.47 -2.10
N LYS A 407 4.36 -19.23 -2.54
CA LYS A 407 2.99 -18.74 -2.77
C LYS A 407 2.49 -18.88 -4.20
N ILE A 408 3.40 -18.77 -5.17
CA ILE A 408 3.07 -18.79 -6.61
C ILE A 408 3.88 -19.87 -7.34
N SER A 409 5.04 -20.24 -6.80
CA SER A 409 5.96 -21.19 -7.43
C SER A 409 6.50 -22.20 -6.43
N SER A 410 6.43 -23.48 -6.78
CA SER A 410 7.04 -24.58 -6.01
C SER A 410 8.57 -24.61 -6.09
N GLN A 411 9.17 -23.88 -7.04
CA GLN A 411 10.61 -23.93 -7.32
C GLN A 411 11.46 -22.97 -6.49
N LEU A 412 10.85 -21.92 -5.92
CA LEU A 412 11.58 -20.83 -5.29
C LEU A 412 12.27 -21.24 -3.99
N ARG A 413 11.54 -21.89 -3.06
CA ARG A 413 12.12 -22.42 -1.82
C ARG A 413 13.34 -23.33 -2.05
N PRO A 414 13.25 -24.44 -2.81
CA PRO A 414 14.40 -25.31 -3.03
C PRO A 414 15.55 -24.62 -3.79
N LEU A 415 15.25 -23.66 -4.69
CA LEU A 415 16.26 -22.86 -5.36
C LEU A 415 17.05 -22.02 -4.37
N LEU A 416 16.36 -21.25 -3.52
CA LEU A 416 17.00 -20.39 -2.53
C LEU A 416 17.82 -21.21 -1.52
N ASP A 417 17.28 -22.33 -1.04
CA ASP A 417 17.99 -23.22 -0.12
C ASP A 417 19.28 -23.77 -0.77
N SER A 418 19.23 -24.14 -2.04
CA SER A 418 20.40 -24.58 -2.80
C SER A 418 21.44 -23.47 -2.95
N VAL A 419 21.03 -22.27 -3.35
CA VAL A 419 21.92 -21.10 -3.49
C VAL A 419 22.58 -20.77 -2.17
N ASN A 420 21.81 -20.72 -1.09
CA ASN A 420 22.31 -20.42 0.25
C ASN A 420 23.33 -21.46 0.72
N ASN A 421 23.06 -22.75 0.53
CA ASN A 421 23.97 -23.83 0.89
C ASN A 421 25.28 -23.78 0.11
N SER A 422 25.26 -23.31 -1.14
CA SER A 422 26.46 -23.19 -1.98
C SER A 422 27.29 -21.96 -1.70
N HIS A 423 26.70 -20.85 -1.26
CA HIS A 423 27.38 -19.54 -1.30
C HIS A 423 27.39 -18.73 0.00
N SER A 424 26.40 -18.91 0.89
CA SER A 424 26.17 -17.92 1.95
C SER A 424 26.08 -18.54 3.34
N ASN A 425 25.53 -19.75 3.47
CA ASN A 425 25.32 -20.45 4.74
C ASN A 425 24.64 -19.56 5.80
N ILE A 426 23.59 -18.85 5.38
CA ILE A 426 22.74 -17.98 6.20
C ILE A 426 21.53 -18.80 6.67
N ASN A 427 21.04 -18.55 7.87
CA ASN A 427 19.76 -19.11 8.31
C ASN A 427 18.61 -18.45 7.54
N ILE A 428 18.02 -19.18 6.59
CA ILE A 428 16.81 -18.76 5.87
C ILE A 428 15.59 -19.06 6.74
N ASP A 429 15.12 -18.04 7.46
CA ASP A 429 14.01 -18.18 8.37
C ASP A 429 12.69 -17.78 7.70
N ARG A 430 11.69 -18.66 7.75
CA ARG A 430 10.39 -18.47 7.08
C ARG A 430 9.25 -18.22 8.06
N LYS A 431 9.57 -17.80 9.28
CA LYS A 431 8.61 -17.51 10.37
C LYS A 431 7.41 -16.68 9.91
N PHE A 432 7.64 -15.64 9.12
CA PHE A 432 6.59 -14.72 8.66
C PHE A 432 5.91 -15.15 7.35
N ASN A 433 6.33 -16.25 6.74
CA ASN A 433 5.75 -16.74 5.49
C ASN A 433 4.46 -17.58 5.70
N GLY A 434 4.16 -17.96 6.94
CA GLY A 434 3.00 -18.76 7.32
C GLY A 434 1.79 -17.93 7.75
N ASN A 435 1.06 -18.44 8.74
CA ASN A 435 -0.03 -17.72 9.40
C ASN A 435 0.55 -16.72 10.42
N ASP A 436 1.03 -15.58 9.91
CA ASP A 436 1.59 -14.50 10.71
C ASP A 436 0.49 -13.52 11.16
N PRO A 437 0.30 -13.28 12.48
CA PRO A 437 -0.69 -12.33 12.99
C PRO A 437 -0.47 -10.89 12.50
N GLU A 438 0.79 -10.52 12.26
CA GLU A 438 1.17 -9.18 11.78
C GLU A 438 0.97 -9.01 10.27
N ARG A 439 0.64 -10.11 9.57
CA ARG A 439 0.34 -10.18 8.14
C ARG A 439 1.45 -9.58 7.26
N PHE A 440 2.72 -9.80 7.57
CA PHE A 440 3.86 -9.24 6.82
C PHE A 440 3.87 -9.57 5.32
N TYR A 441 3.26 -10.67 4.89
CA TYR A 441 3.06 -10.99 3.47
C TYR A 441 2.35 -9.89 2.66
N TYR A 442 1.58 -9.02 3.32
CA TYR A 442 0.80 -7.95 2.67
C TYR A 442 1.39 -6.55 2.87
N ARG A 443 2.60 -6.44 3.45
CA ARG A 443 3.13 -5.21 4.06
C ARG A 443 4.40 -4.66 3.38
N SER A 444 4.69 -5.04 2.15
CA SER A 444 5.79 -4.46 1.36
C SER A 444 5.50 -4.64 -0.14
N ASP A 445 6.31 -4.05 -1.00
CA ASP A 445 5.99 -3.83 -2.41
C ASP A 445 5.85 -5.10 -3.26
N HIS A 446 6.54 -6.18 -2.89
CA HIS A 446 6.37 -7.51 -3.47
C HIS A 446 4.90 -7.95 -3.56
N TYR A 447 4.05 -7.53 -2.62
CA TYR A 447 2.65 -7.94 -2.61
C TYR A 447 1.90 -7.48 -3.86
N ASN A 448 2.22 -6.30 -4.40
CA ASN A 448 1.60 -5.81 -5.63
C ASN A 448 2.01 -6.63 -6.86
N PHE A 449 3.20 -7.22 -6.87
CA PHE A 449 3.62 -8.20 -7.88
C PHE A 449 2.89 -9.53 -7.69
N ALA A 450 2.88 -10.04 -6.45
CA ALA A 450 2.26 -11.32 -6.12
C ALA A 450 0.76 -11.36 -6.40
N LYS A 451 0.00 -10.31 -6.04
CA LYS A 451 -1.44 -10.22 -6.31
C LYS A 451 -1.76 -10.21 -7.82
N ASN A 452 -0.78 -9.86 -8.66
CA ASN A 452 -0.85 -9.90 -10.12
C ASN A 452 -0.17 -11.16 -10.72
N GLY A 453 0.10 -12.17 -9.89
CA GLY A 453 0.55 -13.49 -10.32
C GLY A 453 2.04 -13.58 -10.70
N VAL A 454 2.86 -12.61 -10.30
CA VAL A 454 4.33 -12.67 -10.45
C VAL A 454 4.91 -13.39 -9.23
N PRO A 455 5.74 -14.44 -9.38
CA PRO A 455 6.45 -15.04 -8.25
C PRO A 455 7.30 -14.02 -7.50
N VAL A 456 7.45 -14.19 -6.18
CA VAL A 456 8.19 -13.22 -5.35
C VAL A 456 9.06 -13.92 -4.31
N MET A 457 10.18 -13.28 -3.95
CA MET A 457 10.87 -13.51 -2.69
C MET A 457 11.06 -12.17 -1.99
N PHE A 458 10.51 -12.05 -0.79
CA PHE A 458 10.67 -10.89 0.06
C PHE A 458 11.70 -11.18 1.16
N PHE A 459 12.83 -10.47 1.13
CA PHE A 459 13.92 -10.54 2.10
C PHE A 459 13.81 -9.43 3.13
N PHE A 460 13.81 -9.82 4.41
CA PHE A 460 13.54 -8.93 5.54
C PHE A 460 14.36 -9.32 6.77
N ASN A 461 14.72 -8.37 7.64
CA ASN A 461 15.37 -8.68 8.92
C ASN A 461 14.45 -8.70 10.14
N GLY A 462 13.17 -8.36 10.02
CA GLY A 462 12.31 -8.24 11.20
C GLY A 462 12.27 -6.81 11.74
N THR A 463 11.25 -6.50 12.52
CA THR A 463 11.11 -5.19 13.16
C THR A 463 12.05 -5.03 14.35
N HIS A 464 12.41 -3.80 14.69
CA HIS A 464 13.22 -3.47 15.86
C HIS A 464 12.69 -2.21 16.56
N ALA A 465 13.24 -1.89 17.74
CA ALA A 465 12.78 -0.75 18.55
C ALA A 465 12.84 0.62 17.84
N ASP A 466 13.73 0.75 16.86
CA ASP A 466 13.88 1.97 16.06
C ASP A 466 12.96 2.04 14.82
N TYR A 467 12.19 1.00 14.53
CA TYR A 467 11.33 0.95 13.33
C TYR A 467 10.29 2.07 13.37
N HIS A 468 10.17 2.81 12.26
CA HIS A 468 9.38 4.04 12.16
C HIS A 468 9.72 5.11 13.22
N GLN A 469 10.97 5.16 13.72
CA GLN A 469 11.43 6.17 14.68
C GLN A 469 12.54 7.05 14.09
N THR A 470 12.66 8.26 14.63
CA THR A 470 13.76 9.20 14.33
C THR A 470 15.15 8.65 14.67
N THR A 471 15.20 7.54 15.41
CA THR A 471 16.43 6.87 15.86
C THR A 471 16.83 5.71 14.96
N ASP A 472 16.11 5.41 13.88
CA ASP A 472 16.57 4.52 12.82
C ASP A 472 17.66 5.21 12.00
N THR A 473 18.91 4.92 12.33
CA THR A 473 20.07 5.74 11.95
C THR A 473 21.23 4.85 11.53
N VAL A 474 22.06 5.33 10.60
CA VAL A 474 23.14 4.58 9.95
C VAL A 474 24.10 3.92 10.93
N ASN A 475 24.40 4.57 12.06
CA ASN A 475 25.31 4.04 13.09
C ASN A 475 24.79 2.79 13.82
N LYS A 476 23.53 2.40 13.59
CA LYS A 476 22.92 1.20 14.17
C LYS A 476 22.92 0.00 13.23
N ILE A 477 23.34 0.20 11.98
CA ILE A 477 23.34 -0.82 10.95
C ILE A 477 24.50 -1.79 11.19
N ASN A 478 24.23 -3.08 11.02
CA ASN A 478 25.22 -4.14 11.02
C ASN A 478 25.63 -4.42 9.55
N PHE A 479 26.64 -3.70 9.08
CA PHE A 479 27.08 -3.79 7.68
C PHE A 479 27.64 -5.16 7.29
N ASP A 480 28.23 -5.91 8.23
CA ASP A 480 28.71 -7.27 7.95
C ASP A 480 27.56 -8.24 7.66
N LEU A 481 26.45 -8.13 8.39
CA LEU A 481 25.24 -8.91 8.11
C LEU A 481 24.54 -8.43 6.85
N MET A 482 24.47 -7.12 6.65
CA MET A 482 23.91 -6.52 5.43
C MET A 482 24.64 -6.97 4.17
N GLU A 483 25.98 -7.01 4.19
CA GLU A 483 26.82 -7.52 3.09
C GLU A 483 26.48 -8.98 2.78
N LYS A 484 26.43 -9.85 3.79
CA LYS A 484 26.10 -11.28 3.62
C LYS A 484 24.71 -11.48 3.01
N ARG A 485 23.71 -10.76 3.50
CA ARG A 485 22.32 -10.81 2.99
C ARG A 485 22.25 -10.31 1.55
N THR A 486 22.90 -9.18 1.26
CA THR A 486 22.96 -8.60 -0.09
C THR A 486 23.61 -9.58 -1.08
N ARG A 487 24.71 -10.23 -0.68
CA ARG A 487 25.35 -11.28 -1.50
C ARG A 487 24.45 -12.49 -1.73
N LEU A 488 23.73 -12.98 -0.72
CA LEU A 488 22.75 -14.06 -0.92
C LEU A 488 21.68 -13.68 -1.96
N ILE A 489 21.18 -12.44 -1.91
CA ILE A 489 20.18 -11.95 -2.86
C ILE A 489 20.79 -11.84 -4.26
N PHE A 490 22.02 -11.33 -4.38
CA PHE A 490 22.78 -11.33 -5.63
C PHE A 490 22.93 -12.73 -6.22
N TYR A 491 23.35 -13.72 -5.42
CA TYR A 491 23.50 -15.10 -5.89
C TYR A 491 22.18 -15.71 -6.34
N THR A 492 21.10 -15.38 -5.64
CA THR A 492 19.75 -15.83 -6.01
C THR A 492 19.33 -15.23 -7.34
N ALA A 493 19.52 -13.92 -7.52
CA ALA A 493 19.28 -13.24 -8.80
C ALA A 493 20.15 -13.83 -9.92
N TRP A 494 21.42 -14.13 -9.65
CA TRP A 494 22.36 -14.67 -10.62
C TRP A 494 21.95 -16.05 -11.11
N GLU A 495 21.56 -16.93 -10.19
CA GLU A 495 21.06 -18.27 -10.52
C GLU A 495 19.81 -18.15 -11.40
N ILE A 496 18.81 -17.36 -11.00
CA ILE A 496 17.58 -17.19 -11.76
C ILE A 496 17.86 -16.56 -13.14
N ALA A 497 18.74 -15.56 -13.21
CA ALA A 497 19.08 -14.86 -14.44
C ALA A 497 19.71 -15.74 -15.52
N ASN A 498 20.36 -16.83 -15.13
CA ASN A 498 21.13 -17.68 -16.05
C ASN A 498 20.50 -19.06 -16.33
N ARG A 499 19.44 -19.43 -15.62
CA ARG A 499 18.72 -20.72 -15.80
C ARG A 499 18.09 -20.90 -17.18
N GLN A 500 17.96 -22.16 -17.60
CA GLN A 500 17.38 -22.52 -18.90
C GLN A 500 15.87 -22.35 -19.02
N SER A 501 15.13 -22.42 -17.92
CA SER A 501 13.67 -22.22 -17.92
C SER A 501 13.33 -21.05 -17.01
N SER A 502 12.21 -20.37 -17.27
CA SER A 502 11.61 -19.40 -16.35
C SER A 502 11.08 -20.13 -15.12
N ILE A 503 10.91 -19.42 -14.01
CA ILE A 503 10.26 -19.88 -12.79
C ILE A 503 8.80 -20.26 -13.12
N VAL A 504 8.41 -21.46 -12.72
CA VAL A 504 7.04 -21.95 -12.92
C VAL A 504 6.06 -21.21 -12.01
N ARG A 505 4.86 -20.92 -12.52
CA ARG A 505 3.74 -20.33 -11.77
C ARG A 505 2.66 -21.40 -11.53
N ASP A 506 2.98 -22.36 -10.67
CA ASP A 506 2.21 -23.60 -10.48
C ASP A 506 1.38 -23.66 -9.20
N ILE A 507 1.41 -22.60 -8.38
CA ILE A 507 0.60 -22.47 -7.16
C ILE A 507 -0.42 -21.35 -7.35
N THR A 508 -1.70 -21.69 -7.18
CA THR A 508 -2.78 -20.69 -7.17
C THR A 508 -2.73 -19.91 -5.86
N LEU A 509 -2.56 -18.59 -5.95
CA LEU A 509 -2.65 -17.70 -4.80
C LEU A 509 -4.07 -17.78 -4.20
N LYS A 510 -4.16 -18.09 -2.91
CA LYS A 510 -5.43 -18.29 -2.19
C LYS A 510 -5.93 -17.01 -1.53
#